data_AF-A0A381TDU8-F1
#
_entry.id   AF-A0A381TDU8-F1
#
_cell.length_a   1.000
_cell.length_b   1.000
_cell.length_c   1.000
_cell.angle_alpha   90.00
_cell.angle_beta   90.00
_cell.angle_gamma   90.00
#
_symmetry.space_group_name_H-M   'P 1'
#
loop_
_entity.id
_entity.type
_entity.pdbx_description
1 polymer ?
#
loop_
_entity_poly.entity_id
_entity_poly.type
_entity_poly.pdbx_seq_one_letter_code
_entity_poly.pdbx_strand_id
1 'polypeptide(L)'
;MSTEQEFASDLRVDFLELISASGQVIDLSQNFVLMNIYEDLFRANMTCDLVLNDSINMPYKIPILGEEYLNFTLTSKSVDGSEEYAGPMYITSISKRTVVKERQQIYMIHGTSECGMVNQNMRVNQAFRGKKISEIVDTILIDYIDYGGVGNDFVVEDTVGIENIVIPNWRPHAAIHWLCKRAINKNKVPNYLFWESNGVSYFKSVDALLDTPVKHKFLFSPTGSKSQKVEQLAQGRALLDDLQILKQFNTLQNITNGMYASKLITHDIVRKTINQQTYGLQEAYDPHVHHTDKYMPISMSDTDYEVPERNTYAPQDDIQDVNSGDSLQTYFDSRVIFHPKHNQMYAKNVNDFYDNGVERWRLKRNALIQSLDQIKLKIEFPGLPFLHVGDTIDLLVPSGERVVEQKPGMIKNQDDLIDKFLSGVYIITALKHTYDWNAGRLKYTMVAEITKDALASAPRKV
;
A
#
# COMPACT_ATOMS: atom_id res chain seq x y z
N MET A 1 -5.54 -31.05 1.42
CA MET A 1 -4.40 -30.23 0.95
C MET A 1 -4.07 -30.39 -0.53
N SER A 2 -3.99 -31.59 -1.11
CA SER A 2 -3.65 -31.73 -2.56
C SER A 2 -4.78 -31.33 -3.52
N THR A 3 -6.05 -31.50 -3.14
CA THR A 3 -7.22 -31.03 -3.89
C THR A 3 -7.46 -29.53 -3.75
N GLU A 4 -6.89 -28.87 -2.73
CA GLU A 4 -7.23 -27.49 -2.32
C GLU A 4 -6.72 -26.41 -3.30
N GLN A 5 -5.70 -26.69 -4.11
CA GLN A 5 -5.22 -25.76 -5.15
C GLN A 5 -5.86 -26.01 -6.52
N GLU A 6 -6.39 -27.20 -6.78
CA GLU A 6 -7.03 -27.54 -8.07
C GLU A 6 -8.38 -26.81 -8.23
N PHE A 7 -9.00 -26.45 -7.10
CA PHE A 7 -10.25 -25.68 -6.99
C PHE A 7 -10.05 -24.24 -6.46
N ALA A 8 -8.83 -23.79 -6.12
CA ALA A 8 -8.62 -22.43 -5.60
C ALA A 8 -9.04 -21.33 -6.60
N SER A 9 -8.93 -21.64 -7.90
CA SER A 9 -9.42 -20.76 -8.97
C SER A 9 -10.88 -20.97 -9.34
N ASP A 10 -11.60 -21.90 -8.68
CA ASP A 10 -13.02 -22.12 -8.94
C ASP A 10 -13.88 -21.09 -8.22
N LEU A 11 -14.50 -20.27 -9.06
CA LEU A 11 -15.30 -19.16 -8.64
C LEU A 11 -16.73 -19.34 -9.11
N ARG A 12 -17.67 -18.92 -8.28
CA ARG A 12 -19.07 -18.79 -8.62
C ARG A 12 -19.42 -17.30 -8.67
N VAL A 13 -19.89 -16.85 -9.83
CA VAL A 13 -20.59 -15.56 -9.93
C VAL A 13 -21.98 -15.81 -9.38
N ASP A 14 -22.33 -15.19 -8.26
CA ASP A 14 -23.67 -15.28 -7.71
C ASP A 14 -24.62 -14.40 -8.54
N PHE A 15 -24.19 -13.15 -8.77
CA PHE A 15 -24.80 -12.25 -9.72
C PHE A 15 -23.79 -11.16 -10.14
N LEU A 16 -24.00 -10.62 -11.33
CA LEU A 16 -23.28 -9.46 -11.86
C LEU A 16 -24.27 -8.62 -12.66
N GLU A 17 -24.67 -7.49 -12.10
CA GLU A 17 -25.79 -6.71 -12.60
C GLU A 17 -25.40 -5.25 -12.84
N LEU A 18 -25.77 -4.71 -13.99
CA LEU A 18 -25.73 -3.27 -14.26
C LEU A 18 -27.08 -2.66 -13.94
N ILE A 19 -27.11 -1.69 -13.03
CA ILE A 19 -28.32 -1.02 -12.60
C ILE A 19 -28.31 0.41 -13.14
N SER A 20 -29.29 0.74 -13.98
CA SER A 20 -29.43 2.06 -14.58
C SER A 20 -29.98 3.10 -13.60
N ALA A 21 -29.87 4.38 -13.96
CA ALA A 21 -30.52 5.48 -13.23
C ALA A 21 -32.05 5.32 -13.12
N SER A 22 -32.69 4.64 -14.09
CA SER A 22 -34.13 4.35 -14.07
C SER A 22 -34.49 3.09 -13.27
N GLY A 23 -33.52 2.42 -12.65
CA GLY A 23 -33.71 1.16 -11.93
C GLY A 23 -33.83 -0.07 -12.83
N GLN A 24 -33.49 0.06 -14.12
CA GLN A 24 -33.45 -1.09 -15.02
C GLN A 24 -32.21 -1.93 -14.70
N VAL A 25 -32.43 -3.23 -14.47
CA VAL A 25 -31.37 -4.19 -14.17
C VAL A 25 -31.02 -4.97 -15.43
N ILE A 26 -29.73 -5.07 -15.74
CA ILE A 26 -29.20 -5.96 -16.78
C ILE A 26 -28.29 -6.97 -16.12
N ASP A 27 -28.57 -8.25 -16.30
CA ASP A 27 -27.62 -9.32 -15.97
C ASP A 27 -26.47 -9.33 -16.99
N LEU A 28 -25.25 -9.16 -16.48
CA LEU A 28 -24.01 -9.16 -17.26
C LEU A 28 -23.23 -10.47 -17.11
N SER A 29 -23.71 -11.43 -16.31
CA SER A 29 -22.98 -12.66 -15.95
C SER A 29 -22.53 -13.49 -17.15
N GLN A 30 -23.27 -13.44 -18.27
CA GLN A 30 -22.95 -14.16 -19.52
C GLN A 30 -22.24 -13.29 -20.57
N ASN A 31 -22.16 -11.97 -20.35
CA ASN A 31 -21.73 -11.00 -21.36
C ASN A 31 -20.36 -10.39 -21.04
N PHE A 32 -19.90 -10.50 -19.79
CA PHE A 32 -18.57 -10.03 -19.44
C PHE A 32 -17.49 -10.99 -19.94
N VAL A 33 -16.39 -10.41 -20.42
CA VAL A 33 -15.20 -11.15 -20.84
C VAL A 33 -14.18 -11.17 -19.71
N LEU A 34 -13.97 -10.01 -19.09
CA LEU A 34 -12.93 -9.81 -18.10
C LEU A 34 -13.43 -8.79 -17.07
N MET A 35 -13.26 -9.08 -15.79
CA MET A 35 -13.45 -8.13 -14.71
C MET A 35 -12.15 -8.01 -13.93
N ASN A 36 -11.65 -6.78 -13.77
CA ASN A 36 -10.51 -6.49 -12.92
C ASN A 36 -10.96 -5.60 -11.77
N ILE A 37 -10.52 -5.92 -10.56
CA ILE A 37 -10.72 -5.08 -9.38
C ILE A 37 -9.34 -4.74 -8.83
N TYR A 38 -9.14 -3.47 -8.50
CA TYR A 38 -7.86 -2.95 -8.04
C TYR A 38 -7.99 -2.37 -6.63
N GLU A 39 -7.10 -2.84 -5.77
CA GLU A 39 -6.86 -2.37 -4.42
C GLU A 39 -5.43 -1.81 -4.33
N ASP A 40 -5.20 -0.74 -3.57
CA ASP A 40 -3.89 -0.11 -3.43
C ASP A 40 -3.76 0.60 -2.08
N LEU A 41 -2.70 0.29 -1.33
CA LEU A 41 -2.42 0.77 0.03
C LEU A 41 -2.20 2.29 0.06
N PHE A 42 -1.84 2.86 -1.09
CA PHE A 42 -1.59 4.28 -1.28
C PHE A 42 -2.77 5.02 -1.93
N ARG A 43 -3.89 4.33 -2.22
CA ARG A 43 -5.12 4.95 -2.75
C ARG A 43 -6.28 4.78 -1.80
N ALA A 44 -7.02 5.86 -1.61
CA ALA A 44 -8.17 5.93 -0.72
C ALA A 44 -9.42 5.18 -1.20
N ASN A 45 -9.45 4.68 -2.44
CA ASN A 45 -10.65 4.09 -3.01
C ASN A 45 -10.34 2.94 -3.96
N MET A 46 -11.25 1.96 -4.02
CA MET A 46 -11.16 0.85 -4.95
C MET A 46 -11.64 1.25 -6.35
N THR A 47 -11.11 0.57 -7.38
CA THR A 47 -11.53 0.77 -8.78
C THR A 47 -11.72 -0.56 -9.47
N CYS A 48 -12.54 -0.60 -10.52
CA CYS A 48 -12.73 -1.79 -11.32
C CYS A 48 -12.82 -1.48 -12.82
N ASP A 49 -12.39 -2.44 -13.63
CA ASP A 49 -12.58 -2.45 -15.08
C ASP A 49 -13.41 -3.67 -15.47
N LEU A 50 -14.50 -3.46 -16.21
CA LEU A 50 -15.32 -4.52 -16.77
C LEU A 50 -15.28 -4.46 -18.29
N VAL A 51 -14.77 -5.51 -18.93
CA VAL A 51 -14.78 -5.66 -20.38
C VAL A 51 -16.03 -6.43 -20.78
N LEU A 52 -16.87 -5.78 -21.60
CA LEU A 52 -18.11 -6.37 -22.09
C LEU A 52 -18.02 -6.68 -23.58
N ASN A 53 -18.58 -7.83 -23.95
CA ASN A 53 -18.84 -8.18 -25.34
C ASN A 53 -20.34 -8.04 -25.60
N ASP A 54 -20.71 -6.98 -26.32
CA ASP A 54 -22.08 -6.52 -26.46
C ASP A 54 -22.60 -6.70 -27.88
N SER A 55 -23.75 -7.38 -28.00
CA SER A 55 -24.49 -7.63 -29.24
C SER A 55 -25.81 -6.86 -29.35
N ILE A 56 -26.23 -6.16 -28.30
CA ILE A 56 -27.54 -5.48 -28.21
C ILE A 56 -27.42 -3.96 -28.23
N ASN A 57 -26.19 -3.43 -28.23
CA ASN A 57 -25.87 -2.02 -28.12
C ASN A 57 -26.36 -1.42 -26.79
N MET A 58 -25.93 -2.02 -25.68
CA MET A 58 -26.27 -1.59 -24.31
C MET A 58 -26.06 -0.09 -24.09
N PRO A 59 -24.93 0.55 -24.49
CA PRO A 59 -24.74 1.97 -24.23
C PRO A 59 -25.76 2.89 -24.91
N TYR A 60 -26.50 2.38 -25.90
CA TYR A 60 -27.61 3.11 -26.53
C TYR A 60 -28.96 2.75 -25.92
N LYS A 61 -29.21 1.46 -25.66
CA LYS A 61 -30.50 0.99 -25.11
C LYS A 61 -30.69 1.40 -23.65
N ILE A 62 -29.61 1.36 -22.88
CA ILE A 62 -29.52 1.80 -21.50
C ILE A 62 -28.38 2.80 -21.51
N PRO A 63 -28.69 4.09 -21.75
CA PRO A 63 -27.67 5.13 -21.83
C PRO A 63 -26.81 5.06 -20.58
N ILE A 64 -25.53 4.72 -20.75
CA ILE A 64 -24.55 4.71 -19.65
C ILE A 64 -24.00 6.12 -19.58
N LEU A 65 -24.55 6.92 -18.67
CA LEU A 65 -24.24 8.34 -18.50
C LEU A 65 -23.42 8.64 -17.24
N GLY A 66 -23.07 7.62 -16.46
CA GLY A 66 -22.32 7.75 -15.20
C GLY A 66 -23.22 7.84 -13.96
N GLU A 67 -24.52 7.61 -14.12
CA GLU A 67 -25.50 7.50 -13.03
C GLU A 67 -25.80 6.04 -12.67
N GLU A 68 -25.14 5.11 -13.35
CA GLU A 68 -25.30 3.67 -13.19
C GLU A 68 -24.26 3.10 -12.23
N TYR A 69 -24.58 1.98 -11.62
CA TYR A 69 -23.63 1.23 -10.82
C TYR A 69 -23.70 -0.26 -11.15
N LEU A 70 -22.55 -0.91 -10.98
CA LEU A 70 -22.38 -2.34 -11.10
C LEU A 70 -22.59 -2.96 -9.72
N ASN A 71 -23.56 -3.84 -9.57
CA ASN A 71 -23.76 -4.60 -8.36
C ASN A 71 -23.34 -6.05 -8.60
N PHE A 72 -22.54 -6.61 -7.71
CA PHE A 72 -22.05 -7.97 -7.89
C PHE A 72 -21.71 -8.65 -6.58
N THR A 73 -21.73 -9.98 -6.63
CA THR A 73 -21.17 -10.83 -5.61
C THR A 73 -20.42 -11.98 -6.28
N LEU A 74 -19.15 -12.09 -5.92
CA LEU A 74 -18.23 -13.10 -6.41
C LEU A 74 -17.81 -13.97 -5.23
N THR A 75 -18.26 -15.22 -5.25
CA THR A 75 -17.93 -16.19 -4.21
C THR A 75 -16.86 -17.13 -4.73
N SER A 76 -15.70 -17.12 -4.08
CA SER A 76 -14.68 -18.15 -4.29
C SER A 76 -14.83 -19.26 -3.26
N LYS A 77 -14.76 -20.52 -3.70
CA LYS A 77 -14.68 -21.68 -2.81
C LYS A 77 -13.23 -21.88 -2.40
N SER A 78 -12.72 -20.99 -1.55
CA SER A 78 -11.36 -21.09 -1.03
C SER A 78 -11.28 -21.94 0.24
N VAL A 79 -10.05 -22.20 0.71
CA VAL A 79 -9.67 -23.27 1.65
C VAL A 79 -10.38 -23.19 3.02
N ASP A 80 -10.88 -22.02 3.44
CA ASP A 80 -11.43 -21.82 4.79
C ASP A 80 -12.86 -21.22 4.82
N GLY A 81 -13.55 -21.16 3.68
CA GLY A 81 -14.90 -20.60 3.61
C GLY A 81 -15.23 -20.01 2.23
N SER A 82 -16.51 -19.70 2.02
CA SER A 82 -16.93 -18.82 0.93
C SER A 82 -16.56 -17.39 1.33
N GLU A 83 -15.48 -16.88 0.74
CA GLU A 83 -15.16 -15.46 0.83
C GLU A 83 -15.86 -14.74 -0.32
N GLU A 84 -16.52 -13.64 0.02
CA GLU A 84 -17.35 -12.86 -0.87
C GLU A 84 -16.65 -11.53 -1.15
N TYR A 85 -16.37 -11.29 -2.44
CA TYR A 85 -16.17 -9.92 -2.88
C TYR A 85 -17.53 -9.38 -3.30
N ALA A 86 -17.99 -8.34 -2.62
CA ALA A 86 -19.28 -7.73 -2.89
C ALA A 86 -19.17 -6.21 -2.89
N GLY A 87 -20.02 -5.58 -3.69
CA GLY A 87 -20.26 -4.15 -3.55
C GLY A 87 -20.82 -3.49 -4.79
N PRO A 88 -21.57 -2.38 -4.63
CA PRO A 88 -21.83 -1.50 -5.73
C PRO A 88 -20.55 -0.78 -6.15
N MET A 89 -20.22 -0.82 -7.44
CA MET A 89 -19.16 -0.03 -8.07
C MET A 89 -19.79 0.95 -9.06
N TYR A 90 -19.69 2.26 -8.77
CA TYR A 90 -20.29 3.32 -9.56
C TYR A 90 -19.52 3.56 -10.85
N ILE A 91 -20.24 3.65 -11.96
CA ILE A 91 -19.63 3.79 -13.28
C ILE A 91 -19.16 5.22 -13.48
N THR A 92 -17.93 5.34 -13.96
CA THR A 92 -17.26 6.64 -14.17
C THR A 92 -17.05 6.96 -15.65
N SER A 93 -16.74 5.95 -16.47
CA SER A 93 -16.47 6.16 -17.89
C SER A 93 -16.53 4.86 -18.70
N ILE A 94 -16.66 5.01 -20.02
CA ILE A 94 -16.49 3.93 -21.01
C ILE A 94 -15.28 4.25 -21.87
N SER A 95 -14.43 3.25 -22.11
CA SER A 95 -13.27 3.38 -22.99
C SER A 95 -13.14 2.20 -23.97
N LYS A 96 -12.19 2.32 -24.91
CA LYS A 96 -11.79 1.25 -25.85
C LYS A 96 -12.95 0.61 -26.64
N ARG A 97 -13.96 1.40 -26.99
CA ARG A 97 -15.12 0.94 -27.77
C ARG A 97 -14.71 0.63 -29.21
N THR A 98 -14.84 -0.63 -29.61
CA THR A 98 -14.49 -1.13 -30.94
C THR A 98 -15.58 -2.06 -31.47
N VAL A 99 -15.86 -1.97 -32.77
CA VAL A 99 -16.80 -2.89 -33.46
C VAL A 99 -15.97 -4.06 -33.99
N VAL A 100 -16.25 -5.26 -33.49
CA VAL A 100 -15.46 -6.46 -33.80
C VAL A 100 -16.09 -7.25 -34.96
N LYS A 101 -17.43 -7.29 -35.01
CA LYS A 101 -18.22 -7.89 -36.10
C LYS A 101 -19.47 -7.05 -36.34
N GLU A 102 -20.21 -7.40 -37.38
CA GLU A 102 -21.52 -6.80 -37.61
C GLU A 102 -22.41 -6.98 -36.36
N ARG A 103 -22.90 -5.86 -35.81
CA ARG A 103 -23.69 -5.80 -34.56
C ARG A 103 -23.00 -6.31 -33.30
N GLN A 104 -21.67 -6.43 -33.28
CA GLN A 104 -20.91 -6.83 -32.10
C GLN A 104 -19.85 -5.79 -31.76
N GLN A 105 -19.86 -5.30 -30.53
CA GLN A 105 -18.89 -4.34 -30.03
C GLN A 105 -18.28 -4.79 -28.71
N ILE A 106 -17.02 -4.43 -28.50
CA ILE A 106 -16.31 -4.64 -27.24
C ILE A 106 -15.92 -3.27 -26.71
N TYR A 107 -16.15 -3.05 -25.42
CA TYR A 107 -15.74 -1.85 -24.70
C TYR A 107 -15.45 -2.18 -23.23
N MET A 108 -14.80 -1.24 -22.56
CA MET A 108 -14.43 -1.33 -21.15
C MET A 108 -15.22 -0.28 -20.36
N ILE A 109 -15.89 -0.71 -19.30
CA ILE A 109 -16.53 0.14 -18.30
C ILE A 109 -15.56 0.31 -17.14
N HIS A 110 -15.34 1.54 -16.70
CA HIS A 110 -14.56 1.87 -15.52
C HIS A 110 -15.47 2.23 -14.36
N GLY A 111 -15.22 1.66 -13.19
CA GLY A 111 -15.98 1.91 -11.97
C GLY A 111 -15.10 2.28 -10.77
N THR A 112 -15.73 2.91 -9.78
CA THR A 112 -15.13 3.25 -8.48
C THR A 112 -16.07 2.86 -7.34
N SER A 113 -15.52 2.56 -6.17
CA SER A 113 -16.28 2.41 -4.91
C SER A 113 -17.20 3.61 -4.61
N GLU A 114 -18.21 3.40 -3.77
CA GLU A 114 -19.06 4.48 -3.24
C GLU A 114 -18.27 5.61 -2.56
N CYS A 115 -17.34 5.27 -1.66
CA CYS A 115 -16.47 6.24 -0.97
C CYS A 115 -15.75 7.17 -1.96
N GLY A 116 -15.22 6.59 -3.04
CA GLY A 116 -14.64 7.31 -4.17
C GLY A 116 -15.58 8.34 -4.78
N MET A 117 -16.85 7.98 -5.02
CA MET A 117 -17.88 8.86 -5.59
C MET A 117 -18.31 9.97 -4.62
N VAL A 118 -18.57 9.63 -3.36
CA VAL A 118 -18.95 10.60 -2.32
C VAL A 118 -17.83 11.63 -2.12
N ASN A 119 -16.57 11.17 -2.07
CA ASN A 119 -15.40 12.03 -1.95
C ASN A 119 -15.27 13.06 -3.10
N GLN A 120 -15.68 12.73 -4.33
CA GLN A 120 -15.66 13.70 -5.44
C GLN A 120 -16.67 14.84 -5.22
N ASN A 121 -17.81 14.53 -4.62
CA ASN A 121 -18.95 15.44 -4.45
C ASN A 121 -18.95 16.19 -3.11
N MET A 122 -18.19 15.72 -2.11
CA MET A 122 -18.14 16.33 -0.78
C MET A 122 -16.90 17.21 -0.56
N ARG A 123 -17.02 18.17 0.36
CA ARG A 123 -15.92 19.03 0.82
C ARG A 123 -15.98 19.22 2.33
N VAL A 124 -14.86 18.97 2.99
CA VAL A 124 -14.65 19.25 4.41
C VAL A 124 -14.22 20.71 4.56
N ASN A 125 -15.02 21.47 5.30
CA ASN A 125 -14.73 22.85 5.66
C ASN A 125 -14.99 23.04 7.15
N GLN A 126 -14.05 22.57 7.97
CA GLN A 126 -14.22 22.52 9.42
C GLN A 126 -12.90 22.77 10.15
N ALA A 127 -13.02 23.42 11.31
CA ALA A 127 -11.93 23.58 12.26
C ALA A 127 -12.05 22.54 13.37
N PHE A 128 -10.93 21.88 13.67
CA PHE A 128 -10.80 20.91 14.75
C PHE A 128 -9.80 21.45 15.77
N ARG A 129 -10.15 21.36 17.05
CA ARG A 129 -9.32 21.87 18.15
C ARG A 129 -9.35 20.89 19.29
N GLY A 130 -8.18 20.62 19.87
CA GLY A 130 -8.10 19.75 21.02
C GLY A 130 -8.44 18.28 20.71
N LYS A 131 -8.36 17.86 19.44
CA LYS A 131 -8.70 16.50 19.00
C LYS A 131 -7.47 15.73 18.57
N LYS A 132 -7.51 14.41 18.74
CA LYS A 132 -6.55 13.50 18.10
C LYS A 132 -6.80 13.42 16.60
N ILE A 133 -5.78 13.06 15.82
CA ILE A 133 -5.95 12.88 14.37
C ILE A 133 -6.95 11.76 14.06
N SER A 134 -6.88 10.64 14.77
CA SER A 134 -7.87 9.54 14.67
C SER A 134 -9.31 10.03 14.84
N GLU A 135 -9.60 10.79 15.90
CA GLU A 135 -10.93 11.37 16.13
C GLU A 135 -11.39 12.32 15.01
N ILE A 136 -10.45 13.05 14.39
CA ILE A 136 -10.75 13.93 13.25
C ILE A 136 -11.05 13.10 12.01
N VAL A 137 -10.28 12.04 11.76
CA VAL A 137 -10.52 11.10 10.65
C VAL A 137 -11.87 10.40 10.81
N ASP A 138 -12.20 9.91 12.01
CA ASP A 138 -13.51 9.35 12.32
C ASP A 138 -14.63 10.34 12.00
N THR A 139 -14.48 11.60 12.44
CA THR A 139 -15.46 12.65 12.14
C THR A 139 -15.61 12.84 10.63
N ILE A 140 -14.50 12.87 9.87
CA ILE A 140 -14.54 13.04 8.41
C ILE A 140 -15.22 11.84 7.73
N LEU A 141 -14.92 10.61 8.16
CA LEU A 141 -15.49 9.40 7.58
C LEU A 141 -17.00 9.33 7.83
N ILE A 142 -17.44 9.54 9.06
CA ILE A 142 -18.85 9.43 9.44
C ILE A 142 -19.67 10.60 8.86
N ASP A 143 -19.21 11.85 9.02
CA ASP A 143 -20.03 13.01 8.70
C ASP A 143 -19.99 13.38 7.20
N TYR A 144 -18.95 12.95 6.46
CA TYR A 144 -18.72 13.38 5.07
C TYR A 144 -18.57 12.24 4.05
N ILE A 145 -18.29 10.99 4.46
CA ILE A 145 -18.17 9.85 3.53
C ILE A 145 -19.38 8.92 3.66
N ASP A 146 -19.68 8.43 4.86
CA ASP A 146 -20.81 7.54 5.11
C ASP A 146 -21.90 8.23 5.94
N TYR A 147 -22.45 9.31 5.36
CA TYR A 147 -23.54 10.03 6.00
C TYR A 147 -24.80 9.15 6.04
N GLY A 148 -25.07 8.57 7.22
CA GLY A 148 -26.25 7.73 7.46
C GLY A 148 -25.95 6.26 7.76
N GLY A 149 -24.68 5.82 7.70
CA GLY A 149 -24.29 4.48 8.14
C GLY A 149 -24.67 3.35 7.18
N VAL A 150 -24.63 3.61 5.87
CA VAL A 150 -25.07 2.66 4.82
C VAL A 150 -23.91 2.20 3.93
N GLY A 151 -22.78 2.90 3.97
CA GLY A 151 -21.58 2.63 3.20
C GLY A 151 -20.60 1.68 3.90
N ASN A 152 -19.31 1.95 3.72
CA ASN A 152 -18.23 1.08 4.19
C ASN A 152 -18.09 1.03 5.71
N ASP A 153 -17.61 -0.11 6.21
CA ASP A 153 -17.09 -0.19 7.58
C ASP A 153 -15.76 0.56 7.70
N PHE A 154 -15.48 1.10 8.89
CA PHE A 154 -14.27 1.87 9.16
C PHE A 154 -13.39 1.24 10.24
N VAL A 155 -12.10 1.08 9.93
CA VAL A 155 -11.07 0.64 10.88
C VAL A 155 -10.08 1.77 11.08
N VAL A 156 -10.24 2.51 12.18
CA VAL A 156 -9.39 3.66 12.53
C VAL A 156 -8.51 3.35 13.73
N GLU A 157 -7.20 3.31 13.49
CA GLU A 157 -6.19 3.14 14.53
C GLU A 157 -6.01 4.44 15.34
N ASP A 158 -6.03 4.31 16.68
CA ASP A 158 -5.84 5.42 17.61
C ASP A 158 -4.46 6.10 17.41
N THR A 159 -4.46 7.43 17.47
CA THR A 159 -3.26 8.26 17.27
C THR A 159 -2.85 8.96 18.56
N VAL A 160 -1.56 9.27 18.69
CA VAL A 160 -1.06 10.10 19.80
C VAL A 160 -0.92 11.57 19.39
N GLY A 161 -1.06 12.46 20.37
CA GLY A 161 -0.97 13.90 20.16
C GLY A 161 -2.33 14.54 19.94
N ILE A 162 -2.38 15.84 20.19
CA ILE A 162 -3.59 16.66 20.07
C ILE A 162 -3.28 17.76 19.06
N GLU A 163 -4.16 17.94 18.08
CA GLU A 163 -3.97 18.86 16.98
C GLU A 163 -5.00 19.99 16.98
N ASN A 164 -4.56 21.17 16.56
CA ASN A 164 -5.41 22.32 16.27
C ASN A 164 -5.25 22.64 14.79
N ILE A 165 -6.24 22.24 13.99
CA ILE A 165 -6.16 22.28 12.53
C ILE A 165 -7.42 22.81 11.90
N VAL A 166 -7.27 23.44 10.74
CA VAL A 166 -8.38 23.89 9.90
C VAL A 166 -8.23 23.20 8.56
N ILE A 167 -9.30 22.54 8.11
CA ILE A 167 -9.35 21.88 6.81
C ILE A 167 -10.14 22.79 5.86
N PRO A 168 -9.48 23.46 4.90
CA PRO A 168 -10.12 24.50 4.11
C PRO A 168 -10.70 23.94 2.80
N ASN A 169 -11.99 23.60 2.80
CA ASN A 169 -12.74 23.19 1.61
C ASN A 169 -12.04 22.08 0.80
N TRP A 170 -11.48 21.07 1.48
CA TRP A 170 -10.78 19.95 0.86
C TRP A 170 -11.71 18.77 0.64
N ARG A 171 -11.41 17.94 -0.36
CA ARG A 171 -12.06 16.63 -0.48
C ARG A 171 -11.73 15.77 0.75
N PRO A 172 -12.68 14.96 1.27
CA PRO A 172 -12.45 14.11 2.44
C PRO A 172 -11.16 13.27 2.35
N HIS A 173 -10.93 12.55 1.25
CA HIS A 173 -9.73 11.71 1.08
C HIS A 173 -8.44 12.56 1.05
N ALA A 174 -8.48 13.75 0.46
CA ALA A 174 -7.33 14.65 0.44
C ALA A 174 -7.00 15.17 1.86
N ALA A 175 -8.03 15.46 2.65
CA ALA A 175 -7.90 15.82 4.05
C ALA A 175 -7.32 14.67 4.88
N ILE A 176 -7.86 13.45 4.75
CA ILE A 176 -7.37 12.27 5.46
C ILE A 176 -5.91 11.97 5.07
N HIS A 177 -5.55 11.96 3.78
CA HIS A 177 -4.16 11.76 3.38
C HIS A 177 -3.21 12.86 3.90
N TRP A 178 -3.69 14.09 4.06
CA TRP A 178 -2.91 15.14 4.70
C TRP A 178 -2.73 14.87 6.20
N LEU A 179 -3.74 14.34 6.88
CA LEU A 179 -3.68 13.92 8.27
C LEU A 179 -2.74 12.71 8.47
N CYS A 180 -2.80 11.71 7.60
CA CYS A 180 -1.88 10.56 7.60
C CYS A 180 -0.42 11.01 7.65
N LYS A 181 -0.07 12.13 6.99
CA LYS A 181 1.30 12.65 6.94
C LYS A 181 1.86 13.09 8.29
N ARG A 182 1.00 13.36 9.27
CA ARG A 182 1.34 13.93 10.58
C ARG A 182 0.99 12.99 11.72
N ALA A 183 0.12 12.01 11.47
CA ALA A 183 -0.34 11.06 12.46
C ALA A 183 0.81 10.20 12.98
N ILE A 184 0.80 9.96 14.29
CA ILE A 184 1.80 9.18 15.02
C ILE A 184 1.06 8.12 15.83
N ASN A 185 1.55 6.88 15.82
CA ASN A 185 0.91 5.79 16.54
C ASN A 185 1.42 5.71 17.99
N LYS A 186 0.95 4.71 18.74
CA LYS A 186 1.35 4.50 20.15
C LYS A 186 2.86 4.24 20.28
N ASN A 187 3.47 3.57 19.30
CA ASN A 187 4.91 3.28 19.21
C ASN A 187 5.75 4.47 18.72
N LYS A 188 5.17 5.66 18.58
CA LYS A 188 5.86 6.86 18.07
C LYS A 188 6.36 6.71 16.63
N VAL A 189 5.61 5.97 15.81
CA VAL A 189 5.88 5.73 14.39
C VAL A 189 4.90 6.53 13.52
N PRO A 190 5.38 7.43 12.64
CA PRO A 190 4.54 8.33 11.85
C PRO A 190 4.22 7.82 10.42
N ASN A 191 3.91 6.53 10.24
CA ASN A 191 3.73 5.90 8.92
C ASN A 191 2.27 5.50 8.61
N TYR A 192 1.29 6.31 9.03
CA TYR A 192 -0.13 6.10 8.67
C TYR A 192 -0.38 6.19 7.17
N LEU A 193 -1.30 5.35 6.71
CA LEU A 193 -1.88 5.32 5.38
C LEU A 193 -3.42 5.27 5.48
N PHE A 194 -4.08 5.54 4.36
CA PHE A 194 -5.52 5.45 4.24
C PHE A 194 -5.88 4.80 2.91
N TRP A 195 -6.61 3.69 2.97
CA TRP A 195 -7.01 2.92 1.80
C TRP A 195 -8.35 2.22 2.03
N GLU A 196 -8.89 1.67 0.95
CA GLU A 196 -10.11 0.89 0.95
C GLU A 196 -9.80 -0.52 0.42
N SER A 197 -10.34 -1.54 1.08
CA SER A 197 -10.27 -2.92 0.63
C SER A 197 -11.53 -3.68 1.09
N ASN A 198 -12.15 -4.39 0.15
CA ASN A 198 -13.36 -5.21 0.33
C ASN A 198 -14.46 -4.56 1.21
N GLY A 199 -14.89 -3.34 0.87
CA GLY A 199 -15.97 -2.65 1.60
C GLY A 199 -15.57 -2.08 2.97
N VAL A 200 -14.28 -2.10 3.31
CA VAL A 200 -13.74 -1.53 4.55
C VAL A 200 -12.74 -0.43 4.21
N SER A 201 -12.84 0.72 4.86
CA SER A 201 -11.82 1.77 4.80
C SER A 201 -10.94 1.75 6.04
N TYR A 202 -9.63 1.72 5.82
CA TYR A 202 -8.61 1.57 6.85
C TYR A 202 -7.83 2.86 7.02
N PHE A 203 -7.72 3.35 8.25
CA PHE A 203 -6.73 4.34 8.67
C PHE A 203 -5.80 3.68 9.68
N LYS A 204 -4.66 3.16 9.19
CA LYS A 204 -3.69 2.43 10.02
C LYS A 204 -2.25 2.79 9.65
N SER A 205 -1.37 2.61 10.62
CA SER A 205 0.08 2.69 10.47
C SER A 205 0.61 1.42 9.81
N VAL A 206 1.61 1.56 8.94
CA VAL A 206 2.32 0.40 8.38
C VAL A 206 3.00 -0.41 9.49
N ASP A 207 3.43 0.26 10.56
CA ASP A 207 3.92 -0.39 11.78
C ASP A 207 2.91 -1.39 12.35
N ALA A 208 1.64 -1.00 12.51
CA ALA A 208 0.58 -1.89 12.99
C ALA A 208 0.19 -2.98 11.99
N LEU A 209 0.47 -2.82 10.69
CA LEU A 209 0.29 -3.88 9.69
C LEU A 209 1.42 -4.93 9.81
N LEU A 210 2.65 -4.49 10.04
CA LEU A 210 3.82 -5.37 10.15
C LEU A 210 3.87 -6.13 11.49
N ASP A 211 3.15 -5.69 12.51
CA ASP A 211 2.93 -6.43 13.77
C ASP A 211 1.89 -7.57 13.65
N THR A 212 1.28 -7.75 12.47
CA THR A 212 0.35 -8.87 12.23
C THR A 212 1.10 -10.12 11.75
N PRO A 213 0.65 -11.32 12.16
CA PRO A 213 1.28 -12.56 11.71
C PRO A 213 1.11 -12.75 10.20
N VAL A 214 2.13 -13.38 9.59
CA VAL A 214 2.11 -13.75 8.18
C VAL A 214 0.83 -14.53 7.83
N LYS A 215 0.04 -13.97 6.92
CA LYS A 215 -1.26 -14.51 6.53
C LYS A 215 -1.14 -15.69 5.56
N HIS A 216 -0.13 -15.67 4.69
CA HIS A 216 0.09 -16.76 3.74
C HIS A 216 1.56 -16.90 3.33
N LYS A 217 1.94 -18.11 2.90
CA LYS A 217 3.31 -18.44 2.49
C LYS A 217 3.35 -18.85 1.02
N PHE A 218 4.31 -18.30 0.29
CA PHE A 218 4.51 -18.54 -1.13
C PHE A 218 5.90 -19.10 -1.42
N LEU A 219 5.98 -19.89 -2.49
CA LEU A 219 7.23 -20.37 -3.07
C LEU A 219 7.24 -20.10 -4.58
N PHE A 220 8.31 -19.46 -5.05
CA PHE A 220 8.60 -19.36 -6.47
C PHE A 220 9.42 -20.57 -6.93
N SER A 221 8.97 -21.30 -7.95
CA SER A 221 9.71 -22.42 -8.52
C SER A 221 9.56 -22.44 -10.05
N PRO A 222 10.55 -21.94 -10.82
CA PRO A 222 10.43 -21.77 -12.27
C PRO A 222 10.25 -23.10 -13.05
N THR A 223 10.62 -24.23 -12.44
CA THR A 223 10.56 -25.57 -13.09
C THR A 223 9.66 -26.55 -12.33
N GLY A 224 8.71 -26.05 -11.52
CA GLY A 224 7.91 -26.85 -10.59
C GLY A 224 7.17 -28.00 -11.27
N SER A 225 7.63 -29.24 -11.04
CA SER A 225 6.92 -30.45 -11.48
C SER A 225 5.59 -30.60 -10.71
N LYS A 226 4.60 -31.30 -11.28
CA LYS A 226 3.30 -31.54 -10.60
C LYS A 226 3.46 -32.19 -9.21
N SER A 227 4.47 -33.03 -9.00
CA SER A 227 4.76 -33.65 -7.69
C SER A 227 5.26 -32.64 -6.66
N GLN A 228 6.13 -31.70 -7.05
CA GLN A 228 6.59 -30.62 -6.17
C GLN A 228 5.43 -29.71 -5.75
N LYS A 229 4.43 -29.49 -6.61
CA LYS A 229 3.23 -28.72 -6.25
C LYS A 229 2.50 -29.38 -5.07
N VAL A 230 2.31 -30.69 -5.13
CA VAL A 230 1.60 -31.45 -4.09
C VAL A 230 2.37 -31.47 -2.76
N GLU A 231 3.69 -31.61 -2.80
CA GLU A 231 4.52 -31.62 -1.59
C GLU A 231 4.58 -30.24 -0.90
N GLN A 232 4.71 -29.15 -1.66
CA GLN A 232 4.78 -27.79 -1.11
C GLN A 232 3.43 -27.33 -0.55
N LEU A 233 2.34 -27.75 -1.18
CA LEU A 233 0.98 -27.61 -0.64
C LEU A 233 0.81 -28.31 0.70
N ALA A 234 1.35 -29.52 0.86
CA ALA A 234 1.33 -30.23 2.14
C ALA A 234 2.15 -29.53 3.23
N GLN A 235 3.08 -28.63 2.84
CA GLN A 235 3.83 -27.76 3.75
C GLN A 235 3.14 -26.39 3.98
N GLY A 236 1.93 -26.19 3.45
CA GLY A 236 1.17 -24.94 3.59
C GLY A 236 1.71 -23.78 2.76
N ARG A 237 2.46 -24.05 1.68
CA ARG A 237 2.95 -23.02 0.74
C ARG A 237 2.19 -23.08 -0.57
N ALA A 238 1.69 -21.92 -1.01
CA ALA A 238 1.19 -21.76 -2.37
C ALA A 238 2.34 -21.54 -3.36
N LEU A 239 2.17 -22.02 -4.59
CA LEU A 239 3.13 -21.79 -5.66
C LEU A 239 2.72 -20.57 -6.46
N LEU A 240 3.72 -19.75 -6.80
CA LEU A 240 3.54 -18.65 -7.73
C LEU A 240 3.52 -19.14 -9.18
N ASP A 241 2.69 -18.50 -10.00
CA ASP A 241 2.65 -18.69 -11.44
C ASP A 241 3.75 -17.85 -12.13
N ASP A 242 3.98 -16.62 -11.64
CA ASP A 242 5.03 -15.73 -12.14
C ASP A 242 5.61 -14.87 -11.01
N LEU A 243 6.87 -14.45 -11.17
CA LEU A 243 7.56 -13.52 -10.28
C LEU A 243 8.41 -12.56 -11.12
N GLN A 244 8.21 -11.26 -10.91
CA GLN A 244 8.96 -10.19 -11.56
C GLN A 244 9.54 -9.25 -10.52
N ILE A 245 10.83 -8.93 -10.63
CA ILE A 245 11.48 -7.92 -9.81
C ILE A 245 11.18 -6.55 -10.43
N LEU A 246 10.32 -5.75 -9.79
CA LEU A 246 9.94 -4.43 -10.30
C LEU A 246 10.98 -3.37 -9.94
N LYS A 247 11.48 -3.41 -8.71
CA LYS A 247 12.42 -2.43 -8.19
C LYS A 247 13.38 -3.06 -7.20
N GLN A 248 14.64 -2.65 -7.31
CA GLN A 248 15.66 -2.81 -6.29
C GLN A 248 16.20 -1.42 -5.92
N PHE A 249 17.00 -1.34 -4.85
CA PHE A 249 17.47 -0.09 -4.28
C PHE A 249 18.02 0.88 -5.34
N ASN A 250 17.71 2.17 -5.18
CA ASN A 250 18.26 3.24 -6.01
C ASN A 250 18.89 4.29 -5.11
N THR A 251 20.20 4.20 -4.93
CA THR A 251 20.95 5.05 -3.99
C THR A 251 20.77 6.54 -4.28
N LEU A 252 20.83 6.98 -5.55
CA LEU A 252 20.68 8.40 -5.90
C LEU A 252 19.28 8.92 -5.58
N GLN A 253 18.24 8.12 -5.88
CA GLN A 253 16.86 8.46 -5.55
C GLN A 253 16.65 8.49 -4.03
N ASN A 254 17.18 7.50 -3.31
CA ASN A 254 17.08 7.39 -1.85
C ASN A 254 17.77 8.56 -1.14
N ILE A 255 18.95 8.98 -1.61
CA ILE A 255 19.66 10.18 -1.13
C ILE A 255 18.79 11.42 -1.38
N THR A 256 18.34 11.61 -2.62
CA THR A 256 17.54 12.80 -3.02
C THR A 256 16.24 12.90 -2.22
N ASN A 257 15.63 11.75 -1.92
CA ASN A 257 14.40 11.69 -1.15
C ASN A 257 14.63 11.78 0.36
N GLY A 258 15.88 11.74 0.85
CA GLY A 258 16.19 11.82 2.27
C GLY A 258 15.84 10.56 3.06
N MET A 259 15.99 9.38 2.44
CA MET A 259 15.83 8.09 3.12
C MET A 259 17.02 7.82 4.06
N TYR A 260 18.25 7.98 3.56
CA TYR A 260 19.45 7.62 4.34
C TYR A 260 19.78 8.63 5.43
N ALA A 261 19.68 9.91 5.10
CA ALA A 261 19.98 11.01 6.01
C ALA A 261 19.16 12.23 5.58
N SER A 262 18.75 13.06 6.54
CA SER A 262 18.07 14.32 6.24
C SER A 262 18.19 15.30 7.39
N LYS A 263 17.88 16.57 7.12
CA LYS A 263 17.94 17.67 8.06
C LYS A 263 16.65 18.49 8.01
N LEU A 264 16.12 18.83 9.17
CA LEU A 264 14.97 19.71 9.35
C LEU A 264 15.44 21.02 9.98
N ILE A 265 15.11 22.13 9.34
CA ILE A 265 15.29 23.47 9.87
C ILE A 265 13.92 24.02 10.18
N THR A 266 13.67 24.31 11.46
CA THR A 266 12.42 24.92 11.91
C THR A 266 12.64 26.38 12.25
N HIS A 267 11.74 27.25 11.81
CA HIS A 267 11.75 28.66 12.18
C HIS A 267 10.46 29.01 12.91
N ASP A 268 10.55 29.29 14.21
CA ASP A 268 9.43 29.85 14.97
C ASP A 268 9.28 31.33 14.63
N ILE A 269 8.23 31.67 13.87
CA ILE A 269 8.04 33.03 13.35
C ILE A 269 7.65 34.04 14.44
N VAL A 270 7.23 33.57 15.61
CA VAL A 270 6.87 34.43 16.75
C VAL A 270 8.09 34.68 17.62
N ARG A 271 8.81 33.61 17.98
CA ARG A 271 10.00 33.68 18.84
C ARG A 271 11.26 34.10 18.08
N LYS A 272 11.23 34.06 16.75
CA LYS A 272 12.38 34.31 15.85
C LYS A 272 13.55 33.36 16.13
N THR A 273 13.24 32.15 16.55
CA THR A 273 14.22 31.10 16.85
C THR A 273 14.31 30.13 15.69
N ILE A 274 15.54 29.77 15.31
CA ILE A 274 15.81 28.76 14.30
C ILE A 274 16.43 27.57 15.01
N ASN A 275 15.82 26.39 14.85
CA ASN A 275 16.36 25.13 15.36
C ASN A 275 16.66 24.19 14.20
N GLN A 276 17.66 23.33 14.39
CA GLN A 276 18.05 22.31 13.45
C GLN A 276 17.95 20.93 14.09
N GLN A 277 17.44 19.96 13.35
CA GLN A 277 17.41 18.55 13.75
C GLN A 277 17.85 17.68 12.57
N THR A 278 18.66 16.67 12.84
CA THR A 278 19.09 15.68 11.86
C THR A 278 18.33 14.38 12.06
N TYR A 279 18.29 13.55 11.02
CA TYR A 279 17.70 12.22 11.07
C TYR A 279 18.50 11.27 10.18
N GLY A 280 19.02 10.19 10.76
CA GLY A 280 19.72 9.12 10.05
C GLY A 280 18.87 7.86 9.89
N LEU A 281 19.19 7.02 8.91
CA LEU A 281 18.44 5.78 8.65
C LEU A 281 18.40 4.85 9.86
N GLN A 282 19.46 4.80 10.67
CA GLN A 282 19.51 3.99 11.88
C GLN A 282 18.34 4.26 12.84
N GLU A 283 17.87 5.51 12.93
CA GLU A 283 16.71 5.88 13.75
C GLU A 283 15.40 5.29 13.23
N ALA A 284 15.33 4.93 11.94
CA ALA A 284 14.18 4.28 11.34
C ALA A 284 14.09 2.80 11.72
N TYR A 285 15.21 2.16 12.07
CA TYR A 285 15.32 0.75 12.48
C TYR A 285 15.54 0.62 13.99
N ASP A 286 14.97 1.54 14.77
CA ASP A 286 14.86 1.37 16.21
C ASP A 286 14.07 0.08 16.53
N PRO A 287 14.44 -0.68 17.58
CA PRO A 287 13.76 -1.95 17.90
C PRO A 287 12.25 -1.87 18.15
N HIS A 288 11.69 -0.68 18.41
CA HIS A 288 10.25 -0.47 18.58
C HIS A 288 9.50 -0.24 17.26
N VAL A 289 10.19 -0.17 16.12
CA VAL A 289 9.61 -0.05 14.79
C VAL A 289 9.56 -1.43 14.14
N HIS A 290 8.36 -1.86 13.74
CA HIS A 290 8.19 -3.11 13.03
C HIS A 290 8.58 -2.93 11.56
N HIS A 291 9.35 -3.89 11.06
CA HIS A 291 9.81 -3.99 9.68
C HIS A 291 9.42 -5.34 9.11
N THR A 292 9.52 -5.49 7.80
CA THR A 292 9.30 -6.79 7.17
C THR A 292 10.34 -7.82 7.59
N ASP A 293 11.51 -7.40 8.06
CA ASP A 293 12.61 -8.29 8.40
C ASP A 293 13.58 -7.60 9.38
N LYS A 294 14.71 -8.25 9.69
CA LYS A 294 15.57 -7.83 10.80
C LYS A 294 16.60 -6.75 10.47
N TYR A 295 17.18 -6.75 9.27
CA TYR A 295 18.39 -5.96 8.99
C TYR A 295 18.12 -4.80 8.04
N MET A 296 18.80 -3.68 8.23
CA MET A 296 18.68 -2.54 7.31
C MET A 296 19.22 -2.92 5.91
N PRO A 297 18.61 -2.42 4.82
CA PRO A 297 19.06 -2.67 3.45
C PRO A 297 20.25 -1.78 3.05
N ILE A 298 21.22 -1.63 3.94
CA ILE A 298 22.45 -0.86 3.71
C ILE A 298 23.64 -1.53 4.40
N SER A 299 24.82 -1.40 3.80
CA SER A 299 26.08 -1.79 4.45
C SER A 299 26.44 -0.80 5.57
N MET A 300 26.94 -1.31 6.70
CA MET A 300 27.53 -0.48 7.77
C MET A 300 29.02 -0.23 7.51
N SER A 301 29.37 0.14 6.28
CA SER A 301 30.73 0.49 5.87
C SER A 301 30.80 1.99 5.58
N ASP A 302 31.99 2.54 5.79
CA ASP A 302 32.30 3.90 5.38
C ASP A 302 32.25 3.99 3.84
N THR A 303 31.98 5.18 3.33
CA THR A 303 32.00 5.42 1.89
C THR A 303 33.43 5.65 1.39
N ASP A 304 33.76 5.09 0.23
CA ASP A 304 35.06 5.31 -0.43
C ASP A 304 35.26 6.75 -0.94
N TYR A 305 34.22 7.56 -0.91
CA TYR A 305 34.26 8.97 -1.28
C TYR A 305 33.99 9.85 -0.06
N GLU A 306 34.62 11.01 -0.04
CA GLU A 306 34.42 12.03 0.97
C GLU A 306 33.48 13.12 0.46
N VAL A 307 32.67 13.67 1.36
CA VAL A 307 31.83 14.82 1.11
C VAL A 307 32.39 15.98 1.94
N PRO A 308 32.62 17.17 1.35
CA PRO A 308 33.18 18.29 2.10
C PRO A 308 32.27 18.72 3.25
N GLU A 309 32.88 19.24 4.31
CA GLU A 309 32.15 19.89 5.41
C GLU A 309 31.25 21.00 4.87
N ARG A 310 30.04 21.12 5.44
CA ARG A 310 29.02 22.04 4.94
C ARG A 310 28.83 23.23 5.87
N ASN A 311 28.62 24.39 5.26
CA ASN A 311 28.23 25.62 5.96
C ASN A 311 26.76 25.51 6.39
N THR A 312 26.49 25.45 7.69
CA THR A 312 25.14 25.69 8.21
C THR A 312 25.00 27.14 8.68
N TYR A 313 23.91 27.78 8.29
CA TYR A 313 23.57 29.15 8.70
C TYR A 313 22.55 29.18 9.84
N ALA A 314 22.10 28.02 10.33
CA ALA A 314 21.28 27.90 11.54
C ALA A 314 22.18 27.93 12.79
N PRO A 315 21.72 28.49 13.93
CA PRO A 315 22.45 28.42 15.19
C PRO A 315 22.79 26.97 15.54
N GLN A 316 24.08 26.68 15.75
CA GLN A 316 24.61 25.36 16.10
C GLN A 316 24.65 25.17 17.62
N ASP A 317 23.55 25.42 18.33
CA ASP A 317 23.55 25.18 19.78
C ASP A 317 23.70 23.67 20.06
N ASP A 318 24.81 23.29 20.71
CA ASP A 318 25.14 21.99 21.33
C ASP A 318 24.98 20.68 20.52
N ILE A 319 24.94 20.70 19.19
CA ILE A 319 24.96 19.47 18.39
C ILE A 319 26.41 19.12 18.01
N GLN A 320 27.01 18.16 18.71
CA GLN A 320 28.41 17.74 18.49
C GLN A 320 28.67 17.04 17.14
N ASP A 321 27.63 16.53 16.46
CA ASP A 321 27.80 15.65 15.28
C ASP A 321 27.05 16.15 14.02
N VAL A 322 27.11 17.45 13.70
CA VAL A 322 26.39 17.99 12.53
C VAL A 322 27.05 17.57 11.19
N ASN A 323 28.32 17.12 11.23
CA ASN A 323 29.16 16.99 10.03
C ASN A 323 29.98 15.68 9.95
N SER A 324 29.75 14.65 10.77
CA SER A 324 30.47 13.37 10.62
C SER A 324 30.13 12.75 9.26
N GLY A 325 31.04 12.82 8.30
CA GLY A 325 30.78 12.56 6.87
C GLY A 325 31.18 11.16 6.42
N ASP A 326 31.07 10.17 7.29
CA ASP A 326 31.76 8.90 7.08
C ASP A 326 30.88 7.85 6.37
N SER A 327 29.55 8.04 6.38
CA SER A 327 28.62 7.11 5.72
C SER A 327 27.39 7.81 5.12
N LEU A 328 26.66 7.08 4.27
CA LEU A 328 25.38 7.53 3.71
C LEU A 328 24.35 7.95 4.78
N GLN A 329 24.45 7.40 5.99
CA GLN A 329 23.51 7.65 7.07
C GLN A 329 23.76 8.97 7.81
N THR A 330 24.93 9.59 7.58
CA THR A 330 25.35 10.80 8.27
C THR A 330 25.46 12.00 7.31
N TYR A 331 25.21 11.81 6.02
CA TYR A 331 25.09 12.89 5.03
C TYR A 331 23.77 13.66 5.10
N PHE A 332 23.51 14.33 6.24
CA PHE A 332 22.24 14.99 6.54
C PHE A 332 21.84 16.11 5.56
N ASP A 333 22.80 16.68 4.83
CA ASP A 333 22.54 17.71 3.82
C ASP A 333 22.10 17.15 2.46
N SER A 334 22.03 15.83 2.31
CA SER A 334 21.41 15.18 1.15
C SER A 334 19.96 15.63 0.94
N ARG A 335 19.24 15.90 2.04
CA ARG A 335 17.87 16.43 2.01
C ARG A 335 17.64 17.39 3.17
N VAL A 336 17.52 18.68 2.84
CA VAL A 336 17.16 19.73 3.81
C VAL A 336 15.69 20.12 3.64
N ILE A 337 14.94 20.10 4.73
CA ILE A 337 13.53 20.50 4.79
C ILE A 337 13.42 21.72 5.70
N PHE A 338 12.73 22.75 5.22
CA PHE A 338 12.38 23.92 6.03
C PHE A 338 10.92 23.84 6.46
N HIS A 339 10.63 24.15 7.72
CA HIS A 339 9.26 24.17 8.23
C HIS A 339 9.01 25.36 9.18
N PRO A 340 8.04 26.24 8.87
CA PRO A 340 7.68 27.32 9.77
C PRO A 340 6.87 26.79 10.96
N LYS A 341 7.17 27.31 12.16
CA LYS A 341 6.45 27.02 13.40
C LYS A 341 5.84 28.30 13.95
N HIS A 342 4.73 28.15 14.66
CA HIS A 342 4.07 29.24 15.37
C HIS A 342 3.48 28.66 16.65
N ASN A 343 4.03 29.05 17.80
CA ASN A 343 3.70 28.50 19.11
C ASN A 343 2.28 28.84 19.62
N GLN A 344 1.53 29.70 18.91
CA GLN A 344 0.15 30.11 19.22
C GLN A 344 -0.76 30.06 17.97
N MET A 345 -0.52 29.10 17.07
CA MET A 345 -1.31 29.01 15.84
C MET A 345 -2.77 28.67 16.20
N TYR A 346 -3.72 29.46 15.70
CA TYR A 346 -5.16 29.35 16.05
C TYR A 346 -5.49 29.59 17.53
N ALA A 347 -4.61 30.27 18.27
CA ALA A 347 -4.84 30.60 19.67
C ALA A 347 -6.08 31.49 19.86
N LYS A 348 -6.93 31.15 20.83
CA LYS A 348 -8.05 32.02 21.25
C LYS A 348 -7.65 33.03 22.32
N ASN A 349 -6.68 32.67 23.16
CA ASN A 349 -6.21 33.45 24.30
C ASN A 349 -4.67 33.46 24.32
N VAL A 350 -4.07 34.41 25.03
CA VAL A 350 -2.60 34.57 25.14
C VAL A 350 -1.91 33.33 25.75
N ASN A 351 -2.63 32.53 26.55
CA ASN A 351 -2.08 31.33 27.20
C ASN A 351 -2.35 30.03 26.41
N ASP A 352 -2.87 30.13 25.19
CA ASP A 352 -3.18 28.99 24.34
C ASP A 352 -1.96 28.65 23.47
N PHE A 353 -1.13 27.75 23.97
CA PHE A 353 0.07 27.30 23.28
C PHE A 353 -0.21 26.06 22.44
N TYR A 354 0.38 26.02 21.25
CA TYR A 354 0.26 24.93 20.31
C TYR A 354 1.58 24.67 19.60
N ASP A 355 1.96 23.40 19.51
CA ASP A 355 3.08 22.93 18.72
C ASP A 355 2.62 21.73 17.88
N ASN A 356 2.90 21.78 16.58
CA ASN A 356 2.58 20.71 15.64
C ASN A 356 3.60 19.54 15.67
N GLY A 357 4.65 19.66 16.50
CA GLY A 357 5.64 18.62 16.74
C GLY A 357 6.30 18.09 15.47
N VAL A 358 6.51 18.94 14.46
CA VAL A 358 7.07 18.56 13.15
C VAL A 358 8.38 17.78 13.25
N GLU A 359 9.16 18.07 14.27
CA GLU A 359 10.41 17.41 14.68
C GLU A 359 10.25 15.90 14.91
N ARG A 360 9.06 15.46 15.33
CA ARG A 360 8.78 14.07 15.73
C ARG A 360 8.32 13.19 14.58
N TRP A 361 7.76 13.78 13.52
CA TRP A 361 7.11 13.01 12.47
C TRP A 361 7.68 13.27 11.08
N ARG A 362 8.19 14.47 10.76
CA ARG A 362 8.46 14.86 9.37
C ARG A 362 9.58 14.05 8.72
N LEU A 363 10.75 14.02 9.35
CA LEU A 363 11.91 13.29 8.81
C LEU A 363 11.72 11.78 8.95
N LYS A 364 11.29 11.32 10.13
CA LYS A 364 11.01 9.90 10.41
C LYS A 364 10.00 9.30 9.44
N ARG A 365 8.87 9.97 9.19
CA ARG A 365 7.88 9.50 8.20
C ARG A 365 8.49 9.38 6.82
N ASN A 366 9.23 10.40 6.42
CA ASN A 366 9.81 10.45 5.09
C ASN A 366 10.76 9.26 4.87
N ALA A 367 11.65 8.98 5.83
CA ALA A 367 12.51 7.80 5.77
C ALA A 367 11.70 6.50 5.70
N LEU A 368 10.76 6.27 6.62
CA LEU A 368 9.95 5.03 6.67
C LEU A 368 9.15 4.78 5.39
N ILE A 369 8.47 5.78 4.85
CA ILE A 369 7.69 5.63 3.61
C ILE A 369 8.61 5.38 2.39
N GLN A 370 9.81 5.96 2.36
CA GLN A 370 10.78 5.68 1.29
C GLN A 370 11.43 4.30 1.45
N SER A 371 11.57 3.79 2.68
CA SER A 371 12.06 2.43 2.93
C SER A 371 11.12 1.36 2.38
N LEU A 372 9.81 1.62 2.33
CA LEU A 372 8.82 0.73 1.69
C LEU A 372 8.96 0.64 0.16
N ASP A 373 9.84 1.40 -0.48
CA ASP A 373 10.04 1.39 -1.94
C ASP A 373 11.42 0.83 -2.33
N GLN A 374 12.10 0.12 -1.42
CA GLN A 374 13.44 -0.44 -1.66
C GLN A 374 13.44 -1.69 -2.52
N ILE A 375 12.66 -2.71 -2.13
CA ILE A 375 12.56 -3.98 -2.86
C ILE A 375 11.10 -4.22 -3.18
N LYS A 376 10.75 -4.13 -4.47
CA LYS A 376 9.39 -4.40 -4.94
C LYS A 376 9.37 -5.55 -5.92
N LEU A 377 8.48 -6.48 -5.67
CA LEU A 377 8.21 -7.63 -6.53
C LEU A 377 6.76 -7.57 -7.00
N LYS A 378 6.52 -8.11 -8.19
CA LYS A 378 5.20 -8.44 -8.70
C LYS A 378 5.09 -9.94 -8.75
N ILE A 379 4.08 -10.48 -8.09
CA ILE A 379 3.81 -11.91 -8.04
C ILE A 379 2.44 -12.20 -8.65
N GLU A 380 2.32 -13.31 -9.37
CA GLU A 380 1.06 -13.83 -9.90
C GLU A 380 0.76 -15.19 -9.27
N PHE A 381 -0.47 -15.39 -8.83
CA PHE A 381 -0.90 -16.62 -8.18
C PHE A 381 -2.39 -16.90 -8.40
N PRO A 382 -2.84 -18.16 -8.19
CA PRO A 382 -4.26 -18.52 -8.21
C PRO A 382 -5.08 -17.66 -7.23
N GLY A 383 -6.33 -17.34 -7.56
CA GLY A 383 -7.12 -16.42 -6.78
C GLY A 383 -7.41 -16.87 -5.34
N LEU A 384 -6.78 -16.21 -4.37
CA LEU A 384 -6.97 -16.39 -2.93
C LEU A 384 -7.79 -15.20 -2.38
N PRO A 385 -9.12 -15.31 -2.29
CA PRO A 385 -10.02 -14.19 -1.99
C PRO A 385 -9.81 -13.57 -0.60
N PHE A 386 -9.28 -14.33 0.36
CA PHE A 386 -9.00 -13.85 1.72
C PHE A 386 -7.77 -12.93 1.80
N LEU A 387 -6.95 -12.84 0.73
CA LEU A 387 -5.80 -11.94 0.69
C LEU A 387 -6.25 -10.56 0.21
N HIS A 388 -5.84 -9.55 0.96
CA HIS A 388 -6.16 -8.15 0.73
C HIS A 388 -4.89 -7.29 0.83
N VAL A 389 -5.00 -6.05 0.35
CA VAL A 389 -3.92 -5.08 0.50
C VAL A 389 -3.69 -4.73 1.97
N GLY A 390 -2.42 -4.69 2.38
CA GLY A 390 -1.99 -4.50 3.76
C GLY A 390 -1.66 -5.80 4.51
N ASP A 391 -2.03 -6.96 3.97
CA ASP A 391 -1.64 -8.26 4.54
C ASP A 391 -0.13 -8.54 4.36
N THR A 392 0.45 -9.26 5.33
CA THR A 392 1.83 -9.74 5.28
C THR A 392 1.90 -11.17 4.76
N ILE A 393 2.87 -11.45 3.87
CA ILE A 393 3.10 -12.76 3.27
C ILE A 393 4.58 -13.14 3.39
N ASP A 394 4.88 -14.43 3.46
CA ASP A 394 6.25 -14.95 3.44
C ASP A 394 6.55 -15.53 2.06
N LEU A 395 7.62 -15.06 1.42
CA LEU A 395 8.00 -15.48 0.07
C LEU A 395 9.37 -16.15 0.08
N LEU A 396 9.45 -17.33 -0.53
CA LEU A 396 10.72 -18.00 -0.81
C LEU A 396 11.05 -17.93 -2.30
N VAL A 397 12.20 -17.34 -2.59
CA VAL A 397 12.78 -17.21 -3.92
C VAL A 397 14.05 -18.05 -3.98
N PRO A 398 14.17 -19.00 -4.93
CA PRO A 398 15.38 -19.78 -5.08
C PRO A 398 16.54 -18.90 -5.54
N SER A 399 17.74 -19.22 -5.06
CA SER A 399 18.98 -18.55 -5.47
C SER A 399 19.28 -18.84 -6.94
N GLY A 400 19.81 -17.84 -7.65
CA GLY A 400 20.38 -18.01 -8.98
C GLY A 400 21.77 -18.67 -8.98
N GLU A 401 22.34 -18.94 -7.79
CA GLU A 401 23.66 -19.57 -7.67
C GLU A 401 23.63 -21.02 -8.18
N ARG A 402 24.66 -21.40 -8.94
CA ARG A 402 24.84 -22.79 -9.32
C ARG A 402 25.21 -23.57 -8.07
N VAL A 403 24.36 -24.51 -7.69
CA VAL A 403 24.64 -25.42 -6.58
C VAL A 403 25.96 -26.14 -6.84
N VAL A 404 27.00 -25.80 -6.09
CA VAL A 404 28.28 -26.50 -6.17
C VAL A 404 28.13 -27.82 -5.41
N GLU A 405 27.88 -28.90 -6.14
CA GLU A 405 27.78 -30.24 -5.59
C GLU A 405 29.13 -30.70 -5.03
N GLN A 406 29.18 -31.17 -3.78
CA GLN A 406 30.39 -31.83 -3.25
C GLN A 406 30.57 -33.24 -3.86
N LYS A 407 29.45 -33.89 -4.23
CA LYS A 407 29.31 -35.20 -4.90
C LYS A 407 27.98 -35.21 -5.68
N PRO A 408 27.81 -36.06 -6.72
CA PRO A 408 26.56 -36.15 -7.49
C PRO A 408 25.34 -36.28 -6.57
N GLY A 409 24.48 -35.26 -6.54
CA GLY A 409 23.24 -35.26 -5.76
C GLY A 409 23.33 -34.88 -4.27
N MET A 410 24.46 -34.35 -3.78
CA MET A 410 24.53 -33.77 -2.41
C MET A 410 24.93 -32.29 -2.43
N ILE A 411 24.00 -31.47 -1.95
CA ILE A 411 24.06 -30.00 -1.84
C ILE A 411 24.96 -29.62 -0.66
N LYS A 412 25.87 -28.66 -0.86
CA LYS A 412 26.87 -28.25 0.14
C LYS A 412 26.27 -27.51 1.34
N ASN A 413 25.35 -26.57 1.09
CA ASN A 413 24.47 -25.96 2.09
C ASN A 413 23.07 -25.78 1.51
N GLN A 414 22.04 -26.18 2.25
CA GLN A 414 20.65 -25.97 1.85
C GLN A 414 20.27 -24.48 1.79
N ASP A 415 20.98 -23.64 2.57
CA ASP A 415 20.88 -22.18 2.59
C ASP A 415 21.29 -21.49 1.29
N ASP A 416 22.16 -22.12 0.49
CA ASP A 416 22.66 -21.55 -0.78
C ASP A 416 21.60 -21.69 -1.90
N LEU A 417 20.52 -22.46 -1.66
CA LEU A 417 19.42 -22.66 -2.59
C LEU A 417 18.40 -21.52 -2.57
N ILE A 418 18.48 -20.61 -1.60
CA ILE A 418 17.49 -19.56 -1.38
C ILE A 418 18.19 -18.20 -1.50
N ASP A 419 17.62 -17.29 -2.28
CA ASP A 419 18.07 -15.91 -2.30
C ASP A 419 17.63 -15.23 -1.00
N LYS A 420 18.58 -14.99 -0.09
CA LYS A 420 18.32 -14.41 1.24
C LYS A 420 17.90 -12.94 1.20
N PHE A 421 18.15 -12.23 0.09
CA PHE A 421 17.77 -10.83 -0.07
C PHE A 421 16.36 -10.69 -0.66
N LEU A 422 16.00 -11.59 -1.58
CA LEU A 422 14.66 -11.63 -2.19
C LEU A 422 13.65 -12.50 -1.43
N SER A 423 14.11 -13.36 -0.52
CA SER A 423 13.23 -14.18 0.33
C SER A 423 13.01 -13.54 1.68
N GLY A 424 11.83 -13.74 2.26
CA GLY A 424 11.41 -13.29 3.58
C GLY A 424 10.00 -12.73 3.57
N VAL A 425 9.68 -11.89 4.56
CA VAL A 425 8.33 -11.33 4.67
C VAL A 425 8.20 -10.10 3.77
N TYR A 426 7.03 -9.95 3.19
CA TYR A 426 6.61 -8.82 2.37
C TYR A 426 5.23 -8.34 2.81
N ILE A 427 4.93 -7.07 2.58
CA ILE A 427 3.57 -6.53 2.68
C ILE A 427 2.99 -6.32 1.29
N ILE A 428 1.71 -6.67 1.11
CA ILE A 428 0.98 -6.43 -0.13
C ILE A 428 0.62 -4.95 -0.23
N THR A 429 1.18 -4.23 -1.21
CA THR A 429 0.93 -2.80 -1.42
C THR A 429 -0.14 -2.54 -2.48
N ALA A 430 -0.30 -3.41 -3.46
CA ALA A 430 -1.38 -3.32 -4.43
C ALA A 430 -1.83 -4.72 -4.86
N LEU A 431 -3.11 -4.87 -5.15
CA LEU A 431 -3.71 -6.15 -5.50
C LEU A 431 -4.66 -5.96 -6.66
N LYS A 432 -4.52 -6.84 -7.65
CA LYS A 432 -5.40 -6.89 -8.81
C LYS A 432 -6.07 -8.25 -8.85
N HIS A 433 -7.38 -8.26 -8.63
CA HIS A 433 -8.23 -9.42 -8.82
C HIS A 433 -8.66 -9.48 -10.28
N THR A 434 -8.44 -10.62 -10.94
CA THR A 434 -8.77 -10.81 -12.36
C THR A 434 -9.72 -12.00 -12.50
N TYR A 435 -10.93 -11.73 -12.97
CA TYR A 435 -11.95 -12.72 -13.30
C TYR A 435 -12.09 -12.79 -14.81
N ASP A 436 -11.57 -13.85 -15.43
CA ASP A 436 -11.45 -13.99 -16.88
C ASP A 436 -12.27 -15.19 -17.37
N TRP A 437 -13.17 -14.98 -18.33
CA TRP A 437 -13.88 -16.05 -19.01
C TRP A 437 -12.99 -16.66 -20.09
N ASN A 438 -12.37 -17.80 -19.78
CA ASN A 438 -11.46 -18.47 -20.70
C ASN A 438 -11.91 -19.92 -21.00
N ALA A 439 -12.10 -20.24 -22.28
CA ALA A 439 -12.45 -21.58 -22.77
C ALA A 439 -13.66 -22.24 -22.07
N GLY A 440 -14.65 -21.44 -21.65
CA GLY A 440 -15.89 -21.92 -21.02
C GLY A 440 -15.83 -22.12 -19.50
N ARG A 441 -14.72 -21.74 -18.84
CA ARG A 441 -14.61 -21.68 -17.37
C ARG A 441 -14.19 -20.27 -16.94
N LEU A 442 -14.79 -19.79 -15.85
CA LEU A 442 -14.33 -18.57 -15.20
C LEU A 442 -13.06 -18.87 -14.41
N LYS A 443 -11.95 -18.20 -14.77
CA LYS A 443 -10.68 -18.33 -14.05
C LYS A 443 -10.49 -17.11 -13.16
N TYR A 444 -10.20 -17.36 -11.88
CA TYR A 444 -9.80 -16.33 -10.93
C TYR A 444 -8.28 -16.35 -10.71
N THR A 445 -7.61 -15.24 -11.03
CA THR A 445 -6.19 -15.01 -10.76
C THR A 445 -5.98 -13.71 -10.02
N MET A 446 -4.89 -13.64 -9.26
CA MET A 446 -4.49 -12.44 -8.54
C MET A 446 -3.06 -12.06 -8.91
N VAL A 447 -2.86 -10.75 -9.05
CA VAL A 447 -1.54 -10.15 -9.24
C VAL A 447 -1.32 -9.17 -8.11
N ALA A 448 -0.27 -9.39 -7.31
CA ALA A 448 0.08 -8.52 -6.20
C ALA A 448 1.39 -7.77 -6.47
N GLU A 449 1.42 -6.48 -6.15
CA GLU A 449 2.66 -5.75 -5.87
C GLU A 449 2.96 -5.91 -4.37
N ILE A 450 4.16 -6.39 -4.07
CA ILE A 450 4.60 -6.65 -2.72
C ILE A 450 5.91 -5.92 -2.46
N THR A 451 6.09 -5.42 -1.25
CA THR A 451 7.30 -4.68 -0.87
C THR A 451 7.91 -5.14 0.43
N LYS A 452 9.21 -4.89 0.55
CA LYS A 452 10.07 -5.26 1.67
C LYS A 452 11.02 -4.12 1.99
N ASP A 453 11.11 -3.77 3.27
CA ASP A 453 11.87 -2.61 3.77
C ASP A 453 13.09 -3.01 4.61
N ALA A 454 13.23 -4.27 5.00
CA ALA A 454 14.38 -4.82 5.71
C ALA A 454 14.84 -6.14 5.08
N LEU A 455 16.03 -6.62 5.42
CA LEU A 455 16.63 -7.86 4.90
C LEU A 455 16.63 -8.97 5.96
N ALA A 456 16.41 -10.21 5.53
CA ALA A 456 16.43 -11.38 6.42
C ALA A 456 17.84 -11.72 6.93
N SER A 457 18.86 -11.43 6.12
CA SER A 457 20.27 -11.61 6.48
C SER A 457 21.05 -10.31 6.37
N ALA A 458 21.97 -10.09 7.31
CA ALA A 458 22.86 -8.94 7.26
C ALA A 458 23.70 -8.96 5.98
N PRO A 459 23.82 -7.83 5.26
CA PRO A 459 24.78 -7.72 4.17
C PRO A 459 26.19 -7.96 4.74
N ARG A 460 26.92 -8.93 4.19
CA ARG A 460 28.29 -9.24 4.65
C ARG A 460 29.17 -8.02 4.41
N LYS A 461 29.99 -7.65 5.40
CA LYS A 461 31.18 -6.81 5.14
C LYS A 461 32.11 -7.64 4.26
N VAL A 462 32.32 -7.20 3.03
CA VAL A 462 33.32 -7.79 2.12
C VAL A 462 34.68 -7.22 2.46
#